data_AF-A0AAT9TPE2-F1
#
_entry.id   AF-A0AAT9TPE2-F1
#
_cell.length_a   1.000
_cell.length_b   1.000
_cell.length_c   1.000
_cell.angle_alpha   90.00
_cell.angle_beta   90.00
_cell.angle_gamma   90.00
#
_symmetry.space_group_name_H-M   'P 1'
#
loop_
_entity.id
_entity.type
_entity.pdbx_description
1 polymer ?
#
loop_
_entity_poly.entity_id
_entity_poly.type
_entity_poly.pdbx_seq_one_letter_code
_entity_poly.pdbx_strand_id
1 'polypeptide(L)'
;MGDLPPDLERLRTLETWLVLSLKRVREQIAAVERLAQSQRAPQPSMGDLPPDVVRLRTLETWLALSLDRVREQIAAVERPVQPQRARWPSAAARSAVPPRAPTPDWGISSAGIGRSVAEVHRGDCFTGGNRMMLPISAERARAELAGGVQACGVCRPDNVLNRL
;
A
#
# COMPACT_ATOMS: atom_id res chain seq x y z
N MET A 1 0.91 29.16 -14.03
CA MET A 1 1.33 27.79 -13.65
C MET A 1 0.42 27.42 -12.49
N GLY A 2 -0.66 26.68 -12.75
CA GLY A 2 -1.70 26.44 -11.74
C GLY A 2 -1.16 25.54 -10.64
N ASP A 3 -1.46 25.88 -9.39
CA ASP A 3 -1.08 25.05 -8.24
C ASP A 3 -1.75 23.68 -8.38
N LEU A 4 -0.91 22.65 -8.42
CA LEU A 4 -1.35 21.27 -8.46
C LEU A 4 -1.94 20.92 -7.08
N PRO A 5 -3.06 20.19 -7.01
CA PRO A 5 -3.55 19.66 -5.76
C PRO A 5 -2.45 18.84 -5.04
N PRO A 6 -2.23 19.02 -3.73
CA PRO A 6 -1.16 18.35 -2.99
C PRO A 6 -1.30 16.82 -2.95
N ASP A 7 -2.50 16.29 -3.18
CA ASP A 7 -2.77 14.86 -3.36
C ASP A 7 -2.27 14.33 -4.71
N LEU A 8 -2.36 15.11 -5.79
CA LEU A 8 -1.88 14.72 -7.11
C LEU A 8 -0.35 14.62 -7.18
N GLU A 9 0.37 15.52 -6.48
CA GLU A 9 1.84 15.42 -6.35
C GLU A 9 2.25 14.13 -5.63
N ARG A 10 1.55 13.77 -4.56
CA ARG A 10 1.76 12.52 -3.82
C ARG A 10 1.49 11.30 -4.69
N LEU A 11 0.41 11.32 -5.48
CA LEU A 11 0.08 10.23 -6.40
C LEU A 11 1.14 10.04 -7.49
N ARG A 12 1.67 11.13 -8.06
CA ARG A 12 2.76 11.07 -9.05
C ARG A 12 4.07 10.57 -8.45
N THR A 13 4.36 10.96 -7.20
CA THR A 13 5.50 10.43 -6.45
C THR A 13 5.36 8.93 -6.23
N LEU A 14 4.16 8.48 -5.85
CA LEU A 14 3.85 7.06 -5.67
C LEU A 14 3.94 6.28 -6.99
N GLU A 15 3.43 6.84 -8.09
CA GLU A 15 3.56 6.24 -9.42
C GLU A 15 5.03 5.99 -9.78
N THR A 16 5.88 7.00 -9.59
CA THR A 16 7.32 6.90 -9.86
C THR A 16 7.96 5.78 -9.04
N TRP A 17 7.64 5.71 -7.75
CA TRP A 17 8.17 4.67 -6.87
C TRP A 17 7.73 3.26 -7.30
N LEU A 18 6.46 3.08 -7.70
CA LEU A 18 5.93 1.80 -8.16
C LEU A 18 6.60 1.35 -9.47
N VAL A 19 6.82 2.27 -10.41
CA VAL A 19 7.54 1.98 -11.66
C VAL A 19 8.96 1.49 -11.39
N LEU A 20 9.70 2.20 -10.53
CA LEU A 20 11.08 1.83 -10.18
C LEU A 20 11.14 0.49 -9.44
N SER A 21 10.19 0.26 -8.52
CA SER A 21 10.10 -1.01 -7.78
C SER A 21 9.80 -2.20 -8.69
N LEU A 22 8.85 -2.03 -9.63
CA LEU A 22 8.52 -3.05 -10.62
C LEU A 22 9.73 -3.39 -11.50
N LYS A 23 10.48 -2.38 -11.94
CA LYS A 23 11.72 -2.56 -12.69
C LYS A 23 12.74 -3.39 -11.89
N ARG A 24 12.99 -3.03 -10.63
CA ARG A 24 13.94 -3.74 -9.76
C ARG A 24 13.55 -5.22 -9.56
N VAL A 25 12.27 -5.51 -9.33
CA VAL A 25 11.80 -6.90 -9.18
C VAL A 25 12.02 -7.72 -10.44
N ARG A 26 11.73 -7.15 -11.62
CA ARG A 26 11.97 -7.80 -12.91
C ARG A 26 13.46 -8.10 -13.15
N GLU A 27 14.33 -7.15 -12.81
CA GLU A 27 15.79 -7.33 -12.90
C GLU A 27 16.27 -8.48 -12.00
N GLN A 28 15.73 -8.56 -10.78
CA GLN A 28 16.07 -9.62 -9.82
C GLN A 28 15.58 -10.99 -10.30
N ILE A 29 14.36 -11.08 -10.84
CA ILE A 29 13.86 -12.32 -11.46
C ILE A 29 14.83 -12.79 -12.54
N ALA A 30 15.20 -11.90 -13.46
CA ALA A 30 16.12 -12.23 -14.54
C ALA A 30 17.51 -12.64 -14.01
N ALA A 31 17.98 -12.04 -12.91
CA ALA A 31 19.23 -12.42 -12.27
C ALA A 31 19.17 -13.83 -11.66
N VAL A 32 18.10 -14.15 -10.93
CA VAL A 32 17.90 -15.47 -10.34
C VAL A 32 17.75 -16.54 -11.42
N GLU A 33 17.00 -16.26 -12.48
CA GLU A 33 16.86 -17.16 -13.63
C GLU A 33 18.21 -17.43 -14.32
N ARG A 34 19.05 -16.39 -14.52
CA ARG A 34 20.41 -16.55 -15.05
C ARG A 34 21.31 -17.39 -14.14
N LEU A 35 21.24 -17.18 -12.83
CA LEU A 35 22.01 -17.97 -11.86
C LEU A 35 21.62 -19.46 -11.92
N ALA A 36 20.32 -19.74 -11.94
CA ALA A 36 19.80 -21.10 -12.09
C ALA A 36 20.29 -21.78 -13.39
N GLN A 37 20.34 -21.03 -14.50
CA GLN A 37 20.86 -21.52 -15.79
C GLN A 37 22.38 -21.76 -15.77
N SER A 38 23.12 -20.96 -15.01
CA SER A 38 24.60 -21.02 -14.97
C SER A 38 25.18 -22.18 -14.15
N GLN A 39 24.35 -22.99 -13.48
CA GLN A 39 24.78 -24.06 -12.54
C GLN A 39 25.81 -23.59 -11.49
N ARG A 40 25.85 -22.29 -11.18
CA ARG A 40 26.77 -21.69 -10.20
C ARG A 40 26.13 -21.69 -8.82
N ALA A 41 26.92 -21.98 -7.78
CA ALA A 41 26.44 -21.95 -6.40
C ALA A 41 25.75 -20.61 -6.08
N PRO A 42 24.58 -20.62 -5.41
CA PRO A 42 23.83 -19.41 -5.11
C PRO A 42 24.64 -18.51 -4.18
N GLN A 43 24.86 -17.26 -4.62
CA GLN A 43 25.44 -16.22 -3.78
C GLN A 43 24.36 -15.68 -2.83
N PRO A 44 24.67 -15.35 -1.57
CA PRO A 44 23.71 -14.71 -0.68
C PRO A 44 23.26 -13.38 -1.29
N SER A 45 21.94 -13.22 -1.47
CA SER A 45 21.36 -12.02 -2.04
C SER A 45 21.63 -10.81 -1.13
N MET A 46 22.53 -9.92 -1.54
CA MET A 46 22.85 -8.68 -0.82
C MET A 46 21.79 -7.58 -0.97
N GLY A 47 20.51 -7.92 -1.20
CA GLY A 47 19.45 -6.95 -1.48
C GLY A 47 18.17 -7.23 -0.70
N ASP A 48 17.35 -6.18 -0.52
CA ASP A 48 16.08 -6.21 0.24
C ASP A 48 14.96 -7.07 -0.39
N LEU A 49 15.24 -7.80 -1.48
CA LEU A 49 14.27 -8.61 -2.22
C LEU A 49 14.49 -10.11 -1.97
N PRO A 50 13.42 -10.92 -1.92
CA PRO A 50 13.53 -12.35 -1.73
C PRO A 50 14.32 -13.00 -2.88
N PRO A 51 15.11 -14.05 -2.62
CA PRO A 51 15.93 -14.70 -3.63
C PRO A 51 15.17 -15.71 -4.50
N ASP A 52 13.94 -16.08 -4.15
CA ASP A 52 13.15 -17.09 -4.89
C ASP A 52 12.22 -16.47 -5.95
N VAL A 53 12.20 -17.09 -7.14
CA VAL A 53 11.44 -16.59 -8.31
C VAL A 53 9.93 -16.56 -8.02
N VAL A 54 9.41 -17.52 -7.26
CA VAL A 54 7.97 -17.62 -6.96
C VAL A 54 7.49 -16.37 -6.22
N ARG A 55 8.15 -15.99 -5.12
CA ARG A 55 7.81 -14.77 -4.38
C ARG A 55 8.06 -13.51 -5.22
N LEU A 56 9.12 -13.46 -6.01
CA LEU A 56 9.37 -12.32 -6.90
C LEU A 56 8.27 -12.14 -7.95
N ARG A 57 7.73 -13.22 -8.51
CA ARG A 57 6.58 -13.16 -9.45
C ARG A 57 5.32 -12.66 -8.75
N THR A 58 5.07 -13.07 -7.51
CA THR A 58 3.97 -12.51 -6.71
C THR A 58 4.13 -11.00 -6.52
N LEU A 59 5.34 -10.53 -6.19
CA LEU A 59 5.64 -9.10 -6.04
C LEU A 59 5.47 -8.35 -7.38
N GLU A 60 5.92 -8.92 -8.49
CA GLU A 60 5.74 -8.35 -9.83
C GLU A 60 4.27 -8.10 -10.15
N THR A 61 3.40 -9.11 -9.93
CA THR A 61 1.95 -8.97 -10.16
C THR A 61 1.35 -7.89 -9.27
N TRP A 62 1.68 -7.88 -7.98
CA TRP A 62 1.14 -6.90 -7.04
C TRP A 62 1.56 -5.46 -7.39
N LEU A 63 2.82 -5.26 -7.77
CA LEU A 63 3.35 -3.94 -8.17
C LEU A 63 2.67 -3.44 -9.45
N ALA A 64 2.45 -4.31 -10.43
CA ALA A 64 1.75 -3.95 -11.67
C ALA A 64 0.30 -3.49 -11.40
N LEU A 65 -0.46 -4.27 -10.62
CA LEU A 65 -1.84 -3.93 -10.25
C LEU A 65 -1.93 -2.63 -9.43
N SER A 66 -0.95 -2.41 -8.54
CA SER A 66 -0.88 -1.20 -7.74
C SER A 66 -0.58 0.03 -8.59
N LEU A 67 0.31 -0.10 -9.58
CA LEU A 67 0.64 0.95 -10.53
C LEU A 67 -0.59 1.36 -11.36
N ASP A 68 -1.34 0.37 -11.86
CA ASP A 68 -2.57 0.63 -12.63
C ASP A 68 -3.60 1.40 -11.81
N ARG A 69 -3.81 1.03 -10.54
CA ARG A 69 -4.71 1.75 -9.63
C ARG A 69 -4.29 3.20 -9.41
N VAL A 70 -3.00 3.46 -9.22
CA VAL A 70 -2.50 4.83 -8.99
C VAL A 70 -2.69 5.68 -10.24
N ARG A 71 -2.46 5.11 -11.43
CA ARG A 71 -2.71 5.78 -12.71
C ARG A 71 -4.19 6.14 -12.90
N GLU A 72 -5.09 5.24 -12.54
CA GLU A 72 -6.53 5.50 -12.57
C GLU A 72 -6.91 6.68 -11.64
N GLN A 73 -6.31 6.75 -10.45
CA GLN A 73 -6.54 7.85 -9.51
C GLN A 73 -6.01 9.18 -10.04
N ILE A 74 -4.79 9.19 -10.60
CA ILE A 74 -4.21 10.37 -11.27
C ILE A 74 -5.16 10.86 -12.37
N ALA A 75 -5.61 9.97 -13.25
CA ALA A 75 -6.53 10.31 -14.34
C ALA A 75 -7.93 10.77 -13.86
N ALA A 76 -8.35 10.37 -12.66
CA ALA A 76 -9.58 10.85 -12.06
C ALA A 76 -9.43 12.28 -11.50
N VAL A 77 -8.29 12.59 -10.88
CA VAL A 77 -7.99 13.93 -10.34
C VAL A 77 -7.68 14.93 -11.46
N GLU A 78 -7.02 14.50 -12.53
CA GLU A 78 -6.65 15.37 -13.65
C GLU A 78 -7.81 15.71 -14.60
N ARG A 79 -8.95 15.01 -14.50
CA ARG A 79 -10.10 15.29 -15.36
C ARG A 79 -10.73 16.65 -14.98
N PRO A 80 -10.93 17.59 -15.92
CA PRO A 80 -11.69 18.80 -15.66
C PRO A 80 -13.11 18.43 -15.23
N VAL A 81 -13.68 19.19 -14.28
CA VAL A 81 -15.06 18.99 -13.81
C VAL A 81 -16.05 19.37 -14.92
N GLN A 82 -16.26 18.46 -15.87
CA GLN A 82 -17.53 18.36 -16.58
C GLN A 82 -18.49 17.54 -15.70
N PRO A 83 -19.79 17.89 -15.60
CA PRO A 83 -20.77 17.12 -14.85
C PRO A 83 -21.10 15.85 -15.64
N GLN A 84 -20.14 14.94 -15.72
CA GLN A 84 -20.32 13.62 -16.28
C GLN A 84 -20.82 12.74 -15.13
N ARG A 85 -22.12 12.42 -15.17
CA ARG A 85 -22.75 11.44 -14.29
C ARG A 85 -21.80 10.26 -14.14
N ALA A 86 -21.21 10.15 -12.96
CA ALA A 86 -20.37 9.04 -12.59
C ALA A 86 -21.22 7.77 -12.75
N ARG A 87 -20.95 7.00 -13.81
CA ARG A 87 -21.33 5.59 -13.86
C ARG A 87 -20.37 4.84 -12.93
N TRP A 88 -20.49 5.14 -11.65
CA TRP A 88 -20.23 4.18 -10.59
C TRP A 88 -21.25 3.06 -10.81
N PRO A 89 -20.89 1.77 -10.76
CA PRO A 89 -21.89 0.72 -10.73
C PRO A 89 -22.79 1.01 -9.53
N SER A 90 -24.04 1.40 -9.80
CA SER A 90 -25.00 1.69 -8.75
C SER A 90 -25.11 0.47 -7.86
N ALA A 91 -25.23 0.72 -6.56
CA ALA A 91 -25.34 -0.30 -5.50
C ALA A 91 -26.56 -1.24 -5.64
N ALA A 92 -27.31 -1.18 -6.74
CA ALA A 92 -28.54 -1.92 -6.99
C ALA A 92 -28.34 -3.37 -7.47
N ALA A 93 -27.10 -3.83 -7.74
CA ALA A 93 -26.84 -5.22 -8.13
C ALA A 93 -26.33 -6.12 -6.99
N ARG A 94 -26.33 -5.64 -5.74
CA ARG A 94 -25.96 -6.46 -4.57
C ARG A 94 -27.20 -6.75 -3.73
N SER A 95 -28.12 -7.53 -4.29
CA SER A 95 -29.10 -8.23 -3.47
C SER A 95 -28.37 -9.22 -2.55
N ALA A 96 -28.66 -9.09 -1.25
CA ALA A 96 -28.32 -9.99 -0.14
C ALA A 96 -26.82 -10.13 0.23
N VAL A 97 -26.22 -9.07 0.74
CA VAL A 97 -25.08 -9.20 1.68
C VAL A 97 -25.46 -8.43 2.95
N PRO A 98 -25.43 -9.04 4.16
CA PRO A 98 -25.73 -8.34 5.40
C PRO A 98 -24.80 -7.13 5.60
N PRO A 99 -25.27 -6.07 6.29
CA PRO A 99 -24.54 -4.82 6.42
C PRO A 99 -23.13 -5.08 6.98
N ARG A 100 -22.14 -4.63 6.20
CA ARG A 100 -20.72 -4.70 6.56
C ARG A 100 -20.50 -3.84 7.79
N ALA A 101 -19.91 -4.41 8.85
CA ALA A 101 -19.55 -3.66 10.04
C ALA A 101 -18.71 -2.42 9.66
N PRO A 102 -18.90 -1.27 10.35
CA PRO A 102 -18.12 -0.07 10.10
C PRO A 102 -16.63 -0.41 10.22
N THR A 103 -15.84 0.09 9.27
CA THR A 103 -14.38 0.02 9.37
C THR A 103 -13.94 0.75 10.64
N PRO A 104 -13.10 0.11 11.48
CA PRO A 104 -12.63 0.74 12.71
C PRO A 104 -11.77 1.96 12.37
N ASP A 105 -11.86 3.03 13.17
CA ASP A 105 -11.11 4.28 12.94
C ASP A 105 -9.59 4.12 13.14
N TRP A 106 -9.16 3.07 13.84
CA TRP A 106 -7.75 2.77 14.14
C TRP A 106 -7.49 1.27 14.14
N GLY A 107 -6.26 0.87 13.84
CA GLY A 107 -5.87 -0.52 13.87
C GLY A 107 -4.37 -0.74 14.06
N ILE A 108 -4.00 -1.92 14.58
CA ILE A 108 -2.61 -2.39 14.63
C ILE A 108 -2.44 -3.50 13.59
N SER A 109 -1.37 -3.45 12.81
CA SER A 109 -0.95 -4.58 11.97
C SER A 109 0.57 -4.74 11.99
N SER A 110 1.06 -5.85 11.45
CA SER A 110 2.48 -6.02 11.17
C SER A 110 2.90 -5.06 10.06
N ALA A 111 4.04 -4.39 10.24
CA ALA A 111 4.61 -3.41 9.33
C ALA A 111 4.98 -4.02 7.96
N GLY A 112 4.00 -4.15 7.06
CA GLY A 112 4.23 -4.57 5.68
C GLY A 112 4.97 -5.91 5.51
N ILE A 113 5.33 -6.22 4.27
CA ILE A 113 5.96 -7.49 3.92
C ILE A 113 7.38 -7.54 4.52
N GLY A 114 7.63 -8.50 5.40
CA GLY A 114 8.98 -8.83 5.90
C GLY A 114 9.41 -8.13 7.21
N ARG A 115 8.56 -7.33 7.85
CA ARG A 115 8.85 -6.80 9.21
C ARG A 115 7.80 -7.26 10.21
N SER A 116 8.26 -7.87 11.30
CA SER A 116 7.45 -8.30 12.45
C SER A 116 7.21 -7.19 13.47
N VAL A 117 7.36 -5.92 13.08
CA VAL A 117 7.15 -4.79 14.00
C VAL A 117 5.69 -4.38 13.90
N ALA A 118 5.00 -4.29 15.03
CA ALA A 118 3.65 -3.76 15.07
C ALA A 118 3.68 -2.27 14.68
N GLU A 119 2.83 -1.87 13.74
CA GLU A 119 2.58 -0.48 13.36
C GLU A 119 1.14 -0.09 13.71
N VAL A 120 0.98 1.13 14.21
CA VAL A 120 -0.32 1.77 14.38
C VAL A 120 -0.74 2.41 13.06
N HIS A 121 -2.01 2.23 12.69
CA HIS A 121 -2.61 2.73 11.46
C HIS A 121 -3.92 3.47 11.75
N ARG A 122 -4.27 4.39 10.83
CA ARG A 122 -5.65 4.89 10.71
C ARG A 122 -6.50 3.86 9.96
N GLY A 123 -7.79 3.82 10.28
CA GLY A 123 -8.79 2.94 9.71
C GLY A 123 -8.96 2.99 8.19
N ASP A 124 -8.49 4.06 7.54
CA ASP A 124 -8.50 4.27 6.08
C ASP A 124 -7.14 3.99 5.42
N CYS A 125 -6.16 3.49 6.17
CA CYS A 125 -4.80 3.27 5.68
C CYS A 125 -4.73 2.12 4.67
N PHE A 126 -4.40 2.45 3.42
CA PHE A 126 -4.36 1.47 2.32
C PHE A 126 -3.20 0.47 2.44
N THR A 127 -2.13 0.80 3.17
CA THR A 127 -0.97 -0.09 3.39
C THR A 127 -1.16 -1.04 4.57
N GLY A 128 -1.91 -0.63 5.60
CA GLY A 128 -2.25 -1.48 6.74
C GLY A 128 -3.25 -2.59 6.40
N GLY A 129 -3.95 -2.44 5.27
CA GLY A 129 -4.98 -3.35 4.81
C GLY A 129 -6.15 -3.41 5.80
N ASN A 130 -7.22 -2.67 5.54
CA ASN A 130 -8.48 -2.63 6.34
C ASN A 130 -9.08 -3.99 6.77
N ARG A 131 -8.56 -5.12 6.29
CA ARG A 131 -8.99 -6.48 6.61
C ARG A 131 -8.03 -7.30 7.49
N MET A 132 -6.78 -6.85 7.67
CA MET A 132 -5.74 -7.57 8.44
C MET A 132 -5.31 -6.80 9.70
N MET A 133 -5.94 -5.67 10.00
CA MET A 133 -5.69 -4.88 11.21
C MET A 133 -6.55 -5.37 12.37
N LEU A 134 -5.97 -5.45 13.57
CA LEU A 134 -6.72 -5.57 14.81
C LEU A 134 -7.33 -4.20 15.15
N PRO A 135 -8.66 -4.06 15.22
CA PRO A 135 -9.31 -2.80 15.59
C PRO A 135 -8.94 -2.39 17.01
N ILE A 136 -8.58 -1.11 17.20
CA ILE A 136 -8.30 -0.52 18.51
C ILE A 136 -8.97 0.85 18.65
N SER A 137 -9.14 1.34 19.88
CA SER A 137 -9.64 2.70 20.12
C SER A 137 -8.56 3.76 19.91
N ALA A 138 -8.95 5.03 19.81
CA ALA A 138 -8.02 6.16 19.73
C ALA A 138 -7.14 6.27 20.99
N GLU A 139 -7.70 6.00 22.17
CA GLU A 139 -6.97 6.01 23.45
C GLU A 139 -5.93 4.88 23.48
N ARG A 140 -6.30 3.68 23.01
CA ARG A 140 -5.36 2.57 22.89
C ARG A 140 -4.28 2.89 21.86
N ALA A 141 -4.62 3.51 20.73
CA ALA A 141 -3.65 3.92 19.72
C ALA A 141 -2.60 4.90 20.28
N ARG A 142 -3.04 5.88 21.09
CA ARG A 142 -2.14 6.79 21.81
C ARG A 142 -1.24 6.06 22.80
N ALA A 143 -1.79 5.12 23.58
CA ALA A 143 -1.04 4.35 24.56
C ALA A 143 0.04 3.46 23.91
N GLU A 144 -0.26 2.85 22.76
CA GLU A 144 0.69 2.03 22.00
C GLU A 144 1.82 2.88 21.41
N LEU A 145 1.50 4.05 20.84
CA LEU A 145 2.50 5.01 20.36
C LEU A 145 3.39 5.51 21.50
N ALA A 146 2.82 5.83 22.66
CA ALA A 146 3.58 6.20 23.85
C ALA A 146 4.43 5.03 24.40
N GLY A 147 3.97 3.80 24.21
CA GLY A 147 4.67 2.57 24.56
C GLY A 147 5.77 2.14 23.58
N GLY A 148 6.00 2.91 22.50
CA GLY A 148 7.09 2.67 21.55
C GLY A 148 6.70 1.87 20.29
N VAL A 149 5.42 1.52 20.12
CA VAL A 149 4.91 0.93 18.87
C VAL A 149 5.06 1.96 17.74
N GLN A 150 5.51 1.51 16.57
CA GLN A 150 5.81 2.41 15.47
C GLN A 150 4.55 3.01 14.85
N ALA A 151 4.62 4.29 14.47
CA ALA A 151 3.58 4.93 13.69
C ALA A 151 3.79 4.60 12.21
N CYS A 152 2.73 4.23 11.50
CA CYS A 152 2.84 4.01 10.07
C CYS A 152 3.35 5.25 9.34
N GLY A 153 4.45 5.11 8.61
CA GLY A 153 5.08 6.20 7.86
C GLY A 153 4.17 6.81 6.79
N VAL A 154 3.14 6.09 6.35
CA VAL A 154 2.18 6.47 5.30
C VAL A 154 1.01 7.26 5.86
N CYS A 155 0.28 6.73 6.84
CA CYS A 155 -0.90 7.42 7.39
C CYS A 155 -0.58 8.33 8.59
N ARG A 156 0.65 8.28 9.12
CA ARG A 156 1.18 9.13 10.20
C ARG A 156 0.15 9.37 11.32
N PRO A 157 -0.29 8.30 12.02
CA PRO A 157 -1.32 8.42 13.06
C PRO A 157 -0.88 9.29 14.24
N ASP A 158 0.42 9.33 14.52
CA ASP A 158 1.09 10.19 15.50
C ASP A 158 0.78 11.67 15.30
N ASN A 159 0.74 12.15 14.06
CA ASN A 159 0.45 13.54 13.76
C ASN A 159 -1.00 13.97 14.04
N VAL A 160 -1.93 13.01 14.00
CA VAL A 160 -3.36 13.27 14.26
C VAL A 160 -3.67 13.09 15.74
N LEU A 161 -3.11 12.06 16.35
CA LEU A 161 -3.39 11.68 17.74
C LEU A 161 -2.69 12.58 18.77
N ASN A 162 -1.57 13.24 18.41
CA ASN A 162 -0.87 14.21 19.26
C ASN A 162 -1.36 15.66 19.11
N ARG A 163 -2.32 15.92 18.22
CA ARG A 163 -2.91 17.26 18.01
C ARG A 163 -4.25 17.45 18.74
N LEU A 164 -4.67 16.48 19.53
CA LEU A 164 -5.88 16.47 20.37
C LEU A 164 -5.47 16.24 21.82
#